data_AF-A0AAD9PRV0-F1
#
_entry.id   AF-A0AAD9PRV0-F1
#
_cell.length_a   1.000
_cell.length_b   1.000
_cell.length_c   1.000
_cell.angle_alpha   90.00
_cell.angle_beta   90.00
_cell.angle_gamma   90.00
#
_symmetry.space_group_name_H-M   'P 1'
#
loop_
_entity.id
_entity.type
_entity.pdbx_description
1 polymer ?
#
loop_
_entity_poly.entity_id
_entity_poly.type
_entity_poly.pdbx_seq_one_letter_code
_entity_poly.pdbx_strand_id
1 'polypeptide(L)'
;MNLRSCGSHKPHPEMEKSLEFVRAEYEELKGLHVAVKKELKALGEQLNFLSSRVDEMAIEIDNLVQHSYSFNVKLAGVPEIAETGSKELPIDMTKLCVRIFQAMGCNISINDIDIAHRVPVRNATNGPKPIICRFVRRLIREEVMSRRREIPRVDPKDVGLGDAAELSNSMVLDHLTPKVQELLGEAKKFKILHKYAFCWVKNYVVYLRHSKSSRAIKVKGLRSLHMLGQRESEMTTQAHS
;
A
#
# COMPACT_ATOMS: atom_id res chain seq x y z
N MET A 1 -55.88 -48.95 55.21
CA MET A 1 -54.78 -48.29 54.49
C MET A 1 -55.06 -48.36 53.00
N ASN A 2 -54.91 -47.22 52.31
CA ASN A 2 -54.58 -47.06 50.88
C ASN A 2 -55.60 -47.57 49.84
N LEU A 3 -55.96 -46.85 48.77
CA LEU A 3 -55.64 -45.54 48.20
C LEU A 3 -56.90 -45.15 47.41
N ARG A 4 -57.52 -43.98 47.68
CA ARG A 4 -58.60 -43.46 46.82
C ARG A 4 -57.98 -43.00 45.51
N SER A 5 -58.45 -43.59 44.42
CA SER A 5 -58.13 -43.26 43.03
C SER A 5 -58.19 -41.75 42.81
N CYS A 6 -57.06 -41.19 42.37
CA CYS A 6 -56.97 -39.82 41.86
C CYS A 6 -57.94 -39.69 40.67
N GLY A 7 -58.90 -38.77 40.77
CA GLY A 7 -59.83 -38.49 39.69
C GLY A 7 -59.09 -37.85 38.53
N SER A 8 -59.09 -38.52 37.38
CA SER A 8 -58.55 -38.00 36.14
C SER A 8 -59.37 -36.78 35.70
N HIS A 9 -58.85 -35.58 35.94
CA HIS A 9 -59.39 -34.33 35.38
C HIS A 9 -59.32 -34.45 33.85
N LYS A 10 -60.48 -34.61 33.19
CA LYS A 10 -60.55 -34.51 31.73
C LYS A 10 -60.39 -33.04 31.35
N PRO A 11 -59.46 -32.68 30.46
CA PRO A 11 -59.29 -31.30 30.04
C PRO A 11 -60.58 -30.76 29.37
N HIS A 12 -60.86 -29.48 29.61
CA HIS A 12 -62.01 -28.78 29.04
C HIS A 12 -61.83 -28.67 27.51
N PRO A 13 -62.85 -28.94 26.67
CA PRO A 13 -62.70 -29.03 25.21
C PRO A 13 -62.12 -27.76 24.53
N GLU A 14 -62.37 -26.59 25.12
CA GLU A 14 -61.80 -25.32 24.65
C GLU A 14 -60.30 -25.20 24.89
N MET A 15 -59.78 -25.79 25.98
CA MET A 15 -58.35 -25.84 26.25
C MET A 15 -57.63 -26.75 25.25
N GLU A 16 -58.22 -27.90 24.88
CA GLU A 16 -57.62 -28.79 23.87
C GLU A 16 -57.48 -28.09 22.51
N LYS A 17 -58.53 -27.40 22.04
CA LYS A 17 -58.48 -26.60 20.81
C LYS A 17 -57.44 -25.49 20.88
N SER A 18 -57.34 -24.79 22.02
CA SER A 18 -56.34 -23.74 22.22
C SER A 18 -54.91 -24.31 22.21
N LEU A 19 -54.69 -25.48 22.80
CA LEU A 19 -53.39 -26.15 22.83
C LEU A 19 -52.97 -26.63 21.43
N GLU A 20 -53.91 -27.16 20.64
CA GLU A 20 -53.67 -27.56 19.25
C GLU A 20 -53.31 -26.35 18.37
N PHE A 21 -54.03 -25.23 18.55
CA PHE A 21 -53.72 -23.99 17.85
C PHE A 21 -52.30 -23.49 18.19
N VAL A 22 -51.94 -23.40 19.47
CA VAL A 22 -50.60 -22.96 19.90
C VAL A 22 -49.51 -23.92 19.40
N ARG A 23 -49.79 -25.23 19.35
CA ARG A 23 -48.85 -26.22 18.79
C ARG A 23 -48.62 -25.98 17.29
N ALA A 24 -49.69 -25.67 16.53
CA ALA A 24 -49.56 -25.38 15.11
C ALA A 24 -48.70 -24.14 14.85
N GLU A 25 -48.97 -23.04 15.56
CA GLU A 25 -48.17 -21.80 15.50
C GLU A 25 -46.70 -22.03 15.90
N TYR A 26 -46.45 -22.87 16.91
CA TYR A 26 -45.09 -23.21 17.33
C TYR A 26 -44.31 -23.98 16.26
N GLU A 27 -44.93 -24.97 15.61
CA GLU A 27 -44.28 -25.72 14.53
C GLU A 27 -44.05 -24.83 13.29
N GLU A 28 -44.96 -23.91 12.97
CA GLU A 28 -44.76 -22.92 11.91
C GLU A 28 -43.58 -21.99 12.23
N LEU A 29 -43.55 -21.40 13.42
CA LEU A 29 -42.46 -20.52 13.87
C LEU A 29 -41.12 -21.24 13.87
N LYS A 30 -41.09 -22.51 14.28
CA LYS A 30 -39.89 -23.35 14.25
C LYS A 30 -39.44 -23.64 12.82
N GLY A 31 -40.38 -23.89 11.90
CA GLY A 31 -40.11 -24.00 10.47
C GLY A 31 -39.46 -22.73 9.90
N LEU A 32 -40.04 -21.57 10.21
CA LEU A 32 -39.48 -20.27 9.82
C LEU A 32 -38.09 -20.04 10.42
N HIS A 33 -37.88 -20.37 11.70
CA HIS A 33 -36.57 -20.25 12.34
C HIS A 33 -35.49 -21.09 11.64
N VAL A 34 -35.83 -22.33 11.27
CA VAL A 34 -34.92 -23.20 10.51
C VAL A 34 -34.62 -22.63 9.13
N ALA A 35 -35.63 -22.11 8.43
CA ALA A 35 -35.47 -21.48 7.11
C ALA A 35 -34.56 -20.24 7.18
N VAL A 36 -34.86 -19.30 8.09
CA VAL A 36 -34.05 -18.09 8.31
C VAL A 36 -32.60 -18.44 8.69
N LYS A 37 -32.40 -19.45 9.55
CA LYS A 37 -31.05 -19.90 9.91
C LYS A 37 -30.28 -20.46 8.71
N LYS A 38 -30.96 -21.17 7.80
CA LYS A 38 -30.37 -21.68 6.56
C LYS A 38 -29.98 -20.54 5.62
N GLU A 39 -30.84 -19.54 5.45
CA GLU A 39 -30.56 -18.36 4.64
C GLU A 39 -29.42 -17.52 5.20
N LEU A 40 -29.38 -17.31 6.53
CA LEU A 40 -28.30 -16.58 7.20
C LEU A 40 -26.95 -17.28 6.97
N LYS A 41 -26.92 -18.61 7.04
CA LYS A 41 -25.70 -19.39 6.76
C LYS A 41 -25.27 -19.23 5.30
N ALA A 42 -26.20 -19.37 4.37
CA ALA A 42 -25.91 -19.21 2.93
C ALA A 42 -25.41 -17.79 2.61
N LEU A 43 -26.00 -16.76 3.22
CA LEU A 43 -25.56 -15.38 3.08
C LEU A 43 -24.16 -15.16 3.67
N GLY A 44 -23.87 -15.77 4.83
CA GLY A 44 -22.53 -15.74 5.42
C GLY A 44 -21.46 -16.39 4.53
N GLU A 45 -21.78 -17.52 3.91
CA GLU A 45 -20.90 -18.21 2.95
C GLU A 45 -20.66 -17.34 1.70
N GLN A 46 -21.72 -16.73 1.15
CA GLN A 46 -21.61 -15.81 0.02
C GLN A 46 -20.77 -14.56 0.36
N LEU A 47 -20.94 -14.00 1.55
CA LEU A 47 -20.16 -12.84 2.00
C LEU A 47 -18.67 -13.18 2.11
N ASN A 48 -18.33 -14.33 2.70
CA ASN A 48 -16.94 -14.79 2.79
C ASN A 48 -16.33 -15.03 1.41
N PHE A 49 -17.09 -15.62 0.49
CA PHE A 49 -16.66 -15.83 -0.89
C PHE A 49 -16.40 -14.49 -1.60
N LEU A 50 -17.33 -13.54 -1.49
CA LEU A 50 -17.18 -12.23 -2.12
C LEU A 50 -16.01 -11.44 -1.50
N SER A 51 -15.85 -11.46 -0.18
CA SER A 51 -14.72 -10.84 0.52
C SER A 51 -13.38 -11.38 -0.01
N SER A 52 -13.27 -12.70 -0.16
CA SER A 52 -12.05 -13.33 -0.69
C SER A 52 -11.74 -12.87 -2.11
N ARG A 53 -12.76 -12.76 -2.96
CA ARG A 53 -12.60 -12.25 -4.34
C ARG A 53 -12.19 -10.79 -4.39
N VAL A 54 -12.70 -9.94 -3.49
CA VAL A 54 -12.29 -8.53 -3.41
C VAL A 54 -10.83 -8.43 -3.00
N ASP A 55 -10.37 -9.25 -2.04
CA ASP A 55 -8.97 -9.28 -1.62
C ASP A 55 -8.04 -9.73 -2.77
N GLU A 56 -8.42 -10.76 -3.52
CA GLU A 56 -7.69 -11.20 -4.72
C GLU A 56 -7.62 -10.10 -5.79
N MET A 57 -8.74 -9.44 -6.07
CA MET A 57 -8.77 -8.32 -7.02
C MET A 57 -7.89 -7.16 -6.57
N ALA A 58 -7.87 -6.83 -5.28
CA ALA A 58 -7.01 -5.78 -4.74
C ALA A 58 -5.52 -6.12 -4.95
N ILE A 59 -5.13 -7.38 -4.76
CA ILE A 59 -3.76 -7.86 -5.02
C ILE A 59 -3.41 -7.71 -6.50
N GLU A 60 -4.29 -8.11 -7.41
CA GLU A 60 -4.04 -8.00 -8.85
C GLU A 60 -3.97 -6.55 -9.33
N ILE A 61 -4.83 -5.67 -8.81
CA ILE A 61 -4.76 -4.22 -9.07
C ILE A 61 -3.41 -3.67 -8.60
N ASP A 62 -2.96 -4.02 -7.40
CA ASP A 62 -1.66 -3.59 -6.89
C ASP A 62 -0.51 -4.08 -7.77
N ASN A 63 -0.56 -5.32 -8.25
CA ASN A 63 0.45 -5.89 -9.15
C ASN A 63 0.49 -5.12 -10.49
N LEU A 64 -0.68 -4.80 -11.07
CA LEU A 64 -0.79 -4.04 -12.31
C LEU A 64 -0.25 -2.61 -12.15
N VAL A 65 -0.64 -1.93 -11.07
CA VAL A 65 -0.16 -0.57 -10.77
C VAL A 65 1.35 -0.58 -10.55
N GLN A 66 1.87 -1.54 -9.78
CA GLN A 66 3.30 -1.67 -9.54
C GLN A 66 4.08 -2.01 -10.81
N HIS A 67 3.53 -2.86 -11.69
CA HIS A 67 4.11 -3.12 -13.00
C HIS A 67 4.19 -1.84 -13.83
N SER A 68 3.12 -1.03 -13.88
CA SER A 68 3.15 0.27 -14.58
C SER A 68 4.20 1.22 -14.01
N TYR A 69 4.33 1.29 -12.68
CA TYR A 69 5.33 2.11 -11.99
C TYR A 69 6.77 1.56 -12.16
N SER A 70 6.92 0.31 -12.60
CA SER A 70 8.23 -0.31 -12.89
C SER A 70 8.99 0.36 -14.03
N PHE A 71 8.27 1.12 -14.86
CA PHE A 71 8.81 1.92 -15.94
C PHE A 71 9.13 3.36 -15.52
N ASN A 72 8.87 3.74 -14.27
CA ASN A 72 8.96 5.13 -13.84
C ASN A 72 10.16 5.34 -12.91
N VAL A 73 10.76 6.52 -13.01
CA VAL A 73 11.64 7.09 -11.99
C VAL A 73 11.07 8.41 -11.49
N LYS A 74 11.37 8.71 -10.23
CA LYS A 74 11.06 10.00 -9.61
C LYS A 74 12.36 10.78 -9.46
N LEU A 75 12.46 11.93 -10.10
CA LEU A 75 13.49 12.93 -9.78
C LEU A 75 12.95 13.88 -8.72
N ALA A 76 13.61 13.93 -7.57
CA ALA A 76 13.33 14.89 -6.51
C ALA A 76 14.45 15.93 -6.44
N GLY A 77 14.14 17.16 -6.04
CA GLY A 77 15.14 18.22 -5.80
C GLY A 77 15.62 18.95 -7.06
N VAL A 78 15.14 18.59 -8.25
CA VAL A 78 15.46 19.31 -9.50
C VAL A 78 14.76 20.67 -9.49
N PRO A 79 15.47 21.81 -9.60
CA PRO A 79 14.88 23.14 -9.61
C PRO A 79 13.80 23.32 -10.69
N GLU A 80 12.80 24.15 -10.42
CA GLU A 80 11.83 24.58 -11.43
C GLU A 80 12.48 25.63 -12.34
N ILE A 81 12.26 25.53 -13.65
CA ILE A 81 12.83 26.50 -14.60
C ILE A 81 12.03 27.81 -14.45
N ALA A 82 12.62 28.79 -13.77
CA ALA A 82 11.94 30.00 -13.31
C ALA A 82 11.72 31.07 -14.39
N GLU A 83 12.03 30.80 -15.66
CA GLU A 83 11.80 31.79 -16.72
C GLU A 83 10.30 31.90 -17.08
N THR A 84 9.67 32.88 -16.42
CA THR A 84 8.58 33.71 -16.95
C THR A 84 7.19 33.07 -17.02
N GLY A 85 6.69 32.47 -15.92
CA GLY A 85 5.27 32.07 -15.83
C GLY A 85 4.82 31.05 -16.88
N SER A 86 5.77 30.46 -17.61
CA SER A 86 5.53 29.46 -18.63
C SER A 86 5.29 28.12 -17.94
N LYS A 87 4.25 27.40 -18.36
CA LYS A 87 4.01 26.05 -17.87
C LYS A 87 5.17 25.17 -18.34
N GLU A 88 5.84 24.48 -17.42
CA GLU A 88 6.80 23.42 -17.76
C GLU A 88 6.07 22.33 -18.58
N LEU A 89 6.20 22.40 -19.92
CA LEU A 89 5.53 21.47 -20.82
C LEU A 89 6.17 20.07 -20.73
N PRO A 90 5.40 18.99 -20.95
CA PRO A 90 5.94 17.63 -20.90
C PRO A 90 7.15 17.39 -21.81
N ILE A 91 7.20 18.07 -22.96
CA ILE A 91 8.32 17.97 -23.90
C ILE A 91 9.61 18.57 -23.34
N ASP A 92 9.53 19.70 -22.63
CA ASP A 92 10.69 20.36 -22.04
C ASP A 92 11.21 19.57 -20.84
N MET A 93 10.29 19.02 -20.04
CA MET A 93 10.62 18.09 -18.96
C MET A 93 11.30 16.83 -19.47
N THR A 94 10.84 16.31 -20.61
CA THR A 94 11.44 15.14 -21.26
C THR A 94 12.87 15.46 -21.70
N LYS A 95 13.09 16.58 -22.39
CA LYS A 95 14.43 17.04 -22.80
C LYS A 95 15.35 17.26 -21.59
N LEU A 96 14.83 17.87 -20.52
CA LEU A 96 15.58 18.06 -19.27
C LEU A 96 16.01 16.72 -18.67
N CYS A 97 15.10 15.74 -18.57
CA CYS A 97 15.42 14.41 -18.09
C CYS A 97 16.50 13.73 -18.93
N VAL A 98 16.40 13.79 -20.27
CA VAL A 98 17.44 13.25 -21.17
C VAL A 98 18.80 13.88 -20.87
N ARG A 99 18.89 15.22 -20.80
CA ARG A 99 20.16 15.91 -20.52
C ARG A 99 20.74 15.51 -19.16
N ILE A 100 19.92 15.46 -18.11
CA ILE A 100 20.33 15.01 -16.77
C ILE A 100 20.88 13.58 -16.84
N PHE A 101 20.17 12.66 -17.47
CA PHE A 101 20.58 11.26 -17.53
C PHE A 101 21.84 11.05 -18.39
N GLN A 102 22.00 11.81 -19.47
CA GLN A 102 23.23 11.82 -20.29
C GLN A 102 24.42 12.37 -19.49
N ALA A 103 24.24 13.46 -18.74
CA ALA A 103 25.27 14.01 -17.86
C ALA A 103 25.62 13.06 -16.69
N MET A 104 24.67 12.23 -16.26
CA MET A 104 24.94 11.10 -15.35
C MET A 104 25.69 9.93 -16.03
N GLY A 105 25.97 10.02 -17.32
CA GLY A 105 26.68 9.02 -18.12
C GLY A 105 25.80 7.95 -18.78
N CYS A 106 24.48 8.13 -18.85
CA CYS A 106 23.56 7.17 -19.46
C CYS A 106 23.45 7.31 -20.98
N ASN A 107 23.45 6.19 -21.69
CA ASN A 107 23.20 6.18 -23.13
C ASN A 107 21.69 6.20 -23.39
N ILE A 108 21.11 7.39 -23.41
CA ILE A 108 19.67 7.60 -23.53
C ILE A 108 19.34 8.67 -24.56
N SER A 109 18.24 8.45 -25.28
CA SER A 109 17.67 9.39 -26.24
C SER A 109 16.26 9.83 -25.83
N ILE A 110 15.72 10.82 -26.53
CA ILE A 110 14.33 11.25 -26.33
C ILE A 110 13.31 10.13 -26.58
N ASN A 111 13.61 9.19 -27.48
CA ASN A 111 12.72 8.07 -27.82
C ASN A 111 12.65 6.99 -26.73
N ASP A 112 13.54 7.04 -25.74
CA ASP A 112 13.53 6.12 -24.60
C ASP A 112 12.58 6.57 -23.50
N ILE A 113 12.13 7.83 -23.54
CA ILE A 113 11.18 8.42 -22.60
C ILE A 113 9.79 8.47 -23.26
N ASP A 114 8.80 7.91 -22.59
CA ASP A 114 7.39 7.98 -22.98
C ASP A 114 6.82 9.36 -22.62
N ILE A 115 6.98 9.75 -21.34
CA ILE A 115 6.56 11.06 -20.85
C ILE A 115 7.33 11.46 -19.59
N ALA A 116 7.63 12.74 -19.44
CA ALA A 116 8.07 13.33 -18.18
C ALA A 116 7.20 14.53 -17.81
N HIS A 117 6.85 14.66 -16.52
CA HIS A 117 6.07 15.78 -16.01
C HIS A 117 6.29 15.98 -14.51
N ARG A 118 6.09 17.21 -14.02
CA ARG A 118 6.02 17.50 -12.59
C ARG A 118 4.74 16.93 -11.99
N VAL A 119 4.82 16.41 -10.78
CA VAL A 119 3.63 16.01 -10.02
C VAL A 119 3.44 16.91 -8.79
N PRO A 120 2.18 17.31 -8.50
CA PRO A 120 1.90 18.11 -7.31
C PRO A 120 2.22 17.31 -6.05
N VAL A 121 2.71 18.01 -5.03
CA VAL A 121 2.97 17.43 -3.71
C VAL A 121 1.77 17.75 -2.83
N ARG A 122 1.24 16.74 -2.10
CA ARG A 122 0.02 16.89 -1.27
C ARG A 122 0.13 18.00 -0.23
N ASN A 123 1.32 18.20 0.32
CA ASN A 123 1.62 19.33 1.20
C ASN A 123 2.56 20.24 0.44
N ALA A 124 2.30 21.55 0.43
CA ALA A 124 3.23 22.54 -0.10
C ALA A 124 4.52 22.46 0.71
N THR A 125 5.50 21.72 0.19
CA THR A 125 6.87 21.77 0.67
C THR A 125 7.53 22.97 0.04
N ASN A 126 8.39 23.68 0.77
CA ASN A 126 9.21 24.78 0.22
C ASN A 126 10.20 24.35 -0.89
N GLY A 127 10.17 23.08 -1.32
CA GLY A 127 11.04 22.52 -2.35
C GLY A 127 10.33 22.31 -3.69
N PRO A 128 11.11 22.13 -4.77
CA PRO A 128 10.57 22.00 -6.12
C PRO A 128 9.69 20.75 -6.27
N LYS A 129 8.65 20.85 -7.10
CA LYS A 129 7.80 19.69 -7.41
C LYS A 129 8.64 18.57 -8.04
N PRO A 130 8.49 17.30 -7.63
CA PRO A 130 9.26 16.22 -8.23
C PRO A 130 8.79 15.94 -9.66
N ILE A 131 9.70 15.41 -10.48
CA ILE A 131 9.44 14.99 -11.86
C ILE A 131 9.21 13.48 -11.86
N ILE A 132 8.12 13.02 -12.46
CA ILE A 132 7.95 11.61 -12.82
C ILE A 132 8.35 11.47 -14.28
N CYS A 133 9.34 10.61 -14.55
CA CYS A 133 9.80 10.27 -15.89
C CYS A 133 9.51 8.80 -16.15
N ARG A 134 8.69 8.53 -17.17
CA ARG A 134 8.30 7.19 -17.62
C ARG A 134 9.11 6.81 -18.84
N PHE A 135 9.67 5.61 -18.83
CA PHE A 135 10.47 5.07 -19.91
C PHE A 135 9.64 4.13 -20.78
N VAL A 136 9.98 4.05 -22.07
CA VAL A 136 9.41 3.05 -22.98
C VAL A 136 9.94 1.66 -22.63
N ARG A 137 11.23 1.57 -22.28
CA ARG A 137 11.92 0.30 -22.00
C ARG A 137 12.47 0.28 -20.58
N ARG A 138 12.17 -0.78 -19.84
CA ARG A 138 12.65 -0.96 -18.46
C ARG A 138 14.18 -1.05 -18.38
N LEU A 139 14.86 -1.56 -19.40
CA LEU A 139 16.33 -1.67 -19.42
C LEU A 139 17.01 -0.30 -19.26
N ILE A 140 16.52 0.72 -19.98
CA ILE A 140 17.05 2.09 -19.88
C ILE A 140 16.78 2.68 -18.50
N ARG A 141 15.59 2.42 -17.96
CA ARG A 141 15.24 2.79 -16.59
C ARG A 141 16.20 2.18 -15.56
N GLU A 142 16.55 0.90 -15.70
CA GLU A 142 17.50 0.24 -14.79
C GLU A 142 18.92 0.81 -14.94
N GLU A 143 19.35 1.17 -16.16
CA GLU A 143 20.63 1.87 -16.38
C GLU A 143 20.67 3.20 -15.60
N VAL A 144 19.62 4.02 -15.73
CA VAL A 144 19.49 5.29 -14.98
C VAL A 144 19.50 5.05 -13.47
N MET A 145 18.76 4.05 -12.97
CA MET A 145 18.74 3.72 -11.55
C MET A 145 20.09 3.20 -11.03
N SER A 146 20.89 2.54 -11.87
CA SER A 146 22.24 2.08 -11.51
C SER A 146 23.21 3.25 -11.30
N ARG A 147 23.03 4.34 -12.06
CA ARG A 147 23.83 5.57 -11.98
C ARG A 147 23.22 6.67 -11.12
N ARG A 148 22.15 6.39 -10.38
CA ARG A 148 21.40 7.40 -9.57
C ARG A 148 22.24 8.25 -8.61
N ARG A 149 23.43 7.81 -8.23
CA ARG A 149 24.34 8.54 -7.33
C ARG A 149 25.12 9.65 -8.02
N GLU A 150 25.07 9.69 -9.36
CA GLU A 150 25.78 10.70 -10.16
C GLU A 150 24.98 12.02 -10.28
N ILE A 151 23.67 12.03 -10.01
CA ILE A 151 22.85 13.26 -10.17
C ILE A 151 23.39 14.48 -9.41
N PRO A 152 23.94 14.39 -8.17
CA PRO A 152 24.47 15.57 -7.49
C PRO A 152 25.77 16.11 -8.10
N ARG A 153 26.41 15.34 -9.00
CA ARG A 153 27.65 15.72 -9.70
C ARG A 153 27.39 16.35 -11.07
N VAL A 154 26.14 16.34 -11.53
CA VAL A 154 25.75 16.96 -12.80
C VAL A 154 25.83 18.47 -12.65
N ASP A 155 26.55 19.14 -13.56
CA ASP A 155 26.54 20.60 -13.63
C ASP A 155 25.16 21.06 -14.13
N PRO A 156 24.43 21.88 -13.34
CA PRO A 156 23.14 22.43 -13.73
C PRO A 156 23.16 23.20 -15.07
N LYS A 157 24.31 23.77 -15.46
CA LYS A 157 24.47 24.49 -16.73
C LYS A 157 24.39 23.56 -17.94
N ASP A 158 25.04 22.40 -17.85
CA ASP A 158 25.07 21.39 -18.92
C ASP A 158 23.68 20.84 -19.24
N VAL A 159 22.75 20.94 -18.28
CA VAL A 159 21.37 20.46 -18.41
C VAL A 159 20.35 21.58 -18.59
N GLY A 160 20.80 22.82 -18.75
CA GLY A 160 19.93 23.96 -19.05
C GLY A 160 19.03 24.38 -17.88
N LEU A 161 19.52 24.28 -16.63
CA LEU A 161 18.84 24.80 -15.44
C LEU A 161 19.32 26.21 -15.03
N GLY A 162 20.37 26.73 -15.68
CA GLY A 162 20.93 28.05 -15.44
C GLY A 162 22.00 28.09 -14.33
N ASP A 163 22.65 29.26 -14.20
CA ASP A 163 23.84 29.44 -13.36
C ASP A 163 23.58 29.40 -11.85
N ALA A 164 22.37 29.73 -11.41
CA ALA A 164 21.98 29.77 -10.00
C ALA A 164 21.32 28.47 -9.50
N ALA A 165 21.10 27.50 -10.40
CA ALA A 165 20.52 26.22 -10.04
C ALA A 165 21.55 25.32 -9.35
N GLU A 166 21.09 24.45 -8.46
CA GLU A 166 21.91 23.40 -7.85
C GLU A 166 21.21 22.04 -7.92
N LEU A 167 21.98 20.99 -8.19
CA LEU A 167 21.52 19.60 -8.14
C LEU A 167 22.08 18.82 -6.95
N SER A 168 22.80 19.47 -6.03
CA SER A 168 23.44 18.88 -4.85
C SER A 168 22.49 18.03 -3.98
N ASN A 169 21.23 18.48 -3.85
CA ASN A 169 20.17 17.81 -3.10
C ASN A 169 19.22 16.97 -3.98
N SER A 170 19.51 16.83 -5.27
CA SER A 170 18.68 16.06 -6.19
C SER A 170 18.86 14.56 -5.99
N MET A 171 17.78 13.81 -6.23
CA MET A 171 17.77 12.36 -6.08
C MET A 171 17.00 11.70 -7.21
N VAL A 172 17.53 10.59 -7.72
CA VAL A 172 16.79 9.66 -8.58
C VAL A 172 16.30 8.49 -7.74
N LEU A 173 14.98 8.35 -7.65
CA LEU A 173 14.28 7.41 -6.79
C LEU A 173 13.34 6.50 -7.60
N ASP A 174 13.02 5.34 -7.04
CA ASP A 174 11.90 4.54 -7.51
C ASP A 174 10.60 5.36 -7.39
N HIS A 175 9.77 5.37 -8.44
CA HIS A 175 8.40 5.85 -8.31
C HIS A 175 7.57 4.77 -7.62
N LEU A 176 7.25 4.96 -6.35
CA LEU A 176 6.54 3.96 -5.54
C LEU A 176 5.03 4.14 -5.64
N THR A 177 4.29 3.04 -5.64
CA THR A 177 2.81 3.06 -5.56
C THR A 177 2.36 3.64 -4.21
N PRO A 178 1.14 4.21 -4.10
CA PRO A 178 0.64 4.76 -2.85
C PRO A 178 0.75 3.78 -1.66
N LYS A 179 0.40 2.51 -1.88
CA LYS A 179 0.52 1.45 -0.88
C LYS A 179 1.95 1.24 -0.39
N VAL A 180 2.93 1.22 -1.29
CA VAL A 180 4.34 1.07 -0.92
C VAL A 180 4.87 2.33 -0.25
N GLN A 181 4.40 3.52 -0.64
CA GLN A 181 4.74 4.79 0.02
C GLN A 181 4.23 4.82 1.47
N GLU A 182 2.98 4.40 1.69
CA GLU A 182 2.39 4.26 3.02
C GLU A 182 3.20 3.28 3.87
N LEU A 183 3.47 2.09 3.35
CA LEU A 183 4.26 1.08 4.05
C LEU A 183 5.67 1.58 4.40
N LEU A 184 6.31 2.32 3.49
CA LEU A 184 7.60 2.95 3.75
C LEU A 184 7.50 4.01 4.86
N GLY A 185 6.42 4.79 4.89
CA GLY A 185 6.14 5.76 5.94
C GLY A 185 6.04 5.08 7.30
N GLU A 186 5.24 4.03 7.41
CA GLU A 186 5.08 3.25 8.64
C GLU A 186 6.37 2.53 9.04
N ALA A 187 7.11 1.96 8.08
CA ALA A 187 8.40 1.35 8.36
C ALA A 187 9.44 2.37 8.86
N LYS A 188 9.40 3.63 8.39
CA LYS A 188 10.25 4.70 8.92
C LYS A 188 9.87 5.09 10.35
N LYS A 189 8.58 5.17 10.68
CA LYS A 189 8.12 5.38 12.06
C LYS A 189 8.57 4.24 12.96
N PHE A 190 8.37 3.00 12.53
CA PHE A 190 8.83 1.79 13.21
C PHE A 190 10.35 1.83 13.46
N LYS A 191 11.12 2.21 12.44
CA LYS A 191 12.58 2.34 12.53
C LYS A 191 12.99 3.28 13.67
N ILE A 192 12.34 4.44 13.78
CA ILE A 192 12.62 5.43 14.84
C ILE A 192 12.24 4.86 16.20
N LEU A 193 11.02 4.33 16.32
CA LEU A 193 10.47 3.81 17.57
C LEU A 193 11.32 2.68 18.17
N HIS A 194 11.71 1.72 17.33
CA HIS A 194 12.47 0.53 17.76
C HIS A 194 13.97 0.63 17.46
N LYS A 195 14.49 1.83 17.16
CA LYS A 195 15.92 2.13 16.98
C LYS A 195 16.64 1.26 15.93
N TYR A 196 15.95 0.90 14.85
CA TYR A 196 16.59 0.22 13.72
C TYR A 196 17.57 1.17 13.01
N ALA A 197 18.74 0.67 12.60
CA ALA A 197 19.74 1.49 11.94
C ALA A 197 19.31 1.93 10.52
N PHE A 198 18.62 1.07 9.77
CA PHE A 198 18.34 1.32 8.35
C PHE A 198 16.89 1.00 7.95
N CYS A 199 16.34 1.83 7.07
CA CYS A 199 15.07 1.62 6.37
C CYS A 199 15.23 2.12 4.93
N TRP A 200 14.97 1.27 3.93
CA TRP A 200 15.12 1.63 2.53
C TRP A 200 14.18 0.82 1.63
N VAL A 201 14.05 1.25 0.38
CA VAL A 201 13.34 0.51 -0.66
C VAL A 201 14.31 0.00 -1.70
N LYS A 202 14.10 -1.23 -2.17
CA LYS A 202 14.79 -1.80 -3.32
C LYS A 202 13.80 -2.66 -4.10
N ASN A 203 13.67 -2.41 -5.40
CA ASN A 203 12.74 -3.13 -6.28
C ASN A 203 11.31 -3.14 -5.69
N TYR A 204 10.83 -1.98 -5.26
CA TYR A 204 9.48 -1.80 -4.66
C TYR A 204 9.24 -2.53 -3.33
N VAL A 205 10.24 -3.22 -2.79
CA VAL A 205 10.15 -3.89 -1.48
C VAL A 205 10.78 -3.00 -0.41
N VAL A 206 10.05 -2.80 0.68
CA VAL A 206 10.52 -2.08 1.87
C VAL A 206 11.38 -3.02 2.73
N TYR A 207 12.52 -2.53 3.17
CA TYR A 207 13.46 -3.25 4.02
C TYR A 207 13.75 -2.49 5.30
N LEU A 208 13.89 -3.25 6.39
CA LEU A 208 14.39 -2.79 7.68
C LEU A 208 15.66 -3.54 8.04
N ARG A 209 16.56 -2.91 8.79
CA ARG A 209 17.73 -3.57 9.37
C ARG A 209 18.08 -2.96 10.72
N HIS A 210 18.22 -3.82 11.73
CA HIS A 210 18.43 -3.43 13.12
C HIS A 210 19.81 -2.78 13.32
N SER A 211 20.89 -3.42 12.86
CA SER A 211 22.26 -2.91 12.99
C SER A 211 23.05 -3.07 11.69
N LYS A 212 24.32 -2.62 11.64
CA LYS A 212 25.17 -2.85 10.46
C LYS A 212 25.42 -4.35 10.19
N SER A 213 25.48 -5.16 11.23
CA SER A 213 25.76 -6.60 11.17
C SER A 213 24.50 -7.47 11.00
N SER A 214 23.30 -6.93 11.26
CA SER A 214 22.08 -7.73 11.18
C SER A 214 21.61 -7.96 9.73
N ARG A 215 20.89 -9.06 9.50
CA ARG A 215 20.24 -9.33 8.22
C ARG A 215 19.17 -8.27 7.92
N ALA A 216 18.98 -7.96 6.63
CA ALA A 216 17.86 -7.13 6.18
C ALA A 216 16.54 -7.92 6.25
N ILE A 217 15.51 -7.32 6.84
CA ILE A 217 14.17 -7.86 6.99
C ILE A 217 13.29 -7.24 5.89
N LYS A 218 12.60 -8.09 5.13
CA LYS A 218 11.59 -7.65 4.15
C LYS A 218 10.30 -7.33 4.88
N VAL A 219 9.78 -6.12 4.69
CA VAL A 219 8.48 -5.72 5.22
C VAL A 219 7.44 -6.00 4.13
N LYS A 220 6.61 -7.02 4.33
CA LYS A 220 5.60 -7.44 3.34
C LYS A 220 4.30 -6.63 3.41
N GLY A 221 4.06 -5.94 4.51
CA GLY A 221 2.86 -5.14 4.76
C GLY A 221 2.76 -4.70 6.21
N LEU A 222 1.70 -3.98 6.55
CA LEU A 222 1.47 -3.43 7.90
C LEU A 222 1.41 -4.53 8.97
N ARG A 223 0.76 -5.66 8.65
CA ARG A 223 0.72 -6.83 9.56
C ARG A 223 2.13 -7.34 9.91
N SER A 224 3.07 -7.31 8.97
CA SER A 224 4.46 -7.69 9.24
C SER A 224 5.14 -6.74 10.23
N LEU A 225 4.88 -5.43 10.13
CA LEU A 225 5.41 -4.44 11.09
C LEU A 225 4.80 -4.66 12.48
N HIS A 226 3.49 -4.91 12.57
CA HIS A 226 2.82 -5.19 13.84
C HIS A 226 3.41 -6.43 14.54
N MET A 227 3.56 -7.53 13.81
CA MET A 227 4.17 -8.77 14.34
C MET A 227 5.62 -8.56 14.78
N LEU A 228 6.38 -7.71 14.06
CA LEU A 228 7.74 -7.35 14.48
C LEU A 228 7.69 -6.53 15.78
N GLY A 229 6.80 -5.55 15.89
CA GLY A 229 6.65 -4.72 17.08
C GLY A 229 6.31 -5.53 18.34
N GLN A 230 5.45 -6.55 18.22
CA GLN A 230 5.14 -7.45 19.33
C GLN A 230 6.40 -8.18 19.84
N ARG A 231 7.23 -8.68 18.93
CA ARG A 231 8.50 -9.35 19.28
C ARG A 231 9.50 -8.40 19.93
N GLU A 232 9.61 -7.16 19.44
CA GLU A 232 10.48 -6.14 20.05
C GLU A 232 10.05 -5.81 21.49
N SER A 233 8.74 -5.73 21.74
CA SER A 233 8.19 -5.51 23.08
C SER A 233 8.48 -6.68 24.02
N GLU A 234 8.27 -7.92 23.57
CA GLU A 234 8.57 -9.13 24.34
C GLU A 234 10.05 -9.24 24.75
N MET A 235 10.98 -8.93 23.82
CA MET A 235 12.41 -8.93 24.10
C MET A 235 12.80 -7.83 25.10
N THR A 236 12.15 -6.66 25.03
CA THR A 236 12.41 -5.57 25.97
C THR A 236 11.96 -5.94 27.38
N THR A 237 10.80 -6.59 27.53
CA THR A 237 10.29 -7.06 28.84
C THR A 237 11.18 -8.13 29.46
N GLN A 238 11.71 -9.07 28.67
CA GLN A 238 12.63 -10.11 29.14
C GLN A 238 14.00 -9.57 29.56
N ALA A 239 14.47 -8.47 28.97
CA ALA A 239 15.75 -7.86 29.35
C ALA A 239 15.69 -7.04 30.66
N HIS A 240 14.49 -6.75 31.18
CA HIS A 240 14.27 -5.97 32.40
C HIS A 240 13.75 -6.83 33.57
N SER A 241 13.64 -8.15 33.38
CA SER A 241 13.31 -9.13 34.43
C SER A 241 14.59 -9.86 34.85
#